data_AF-A0A7V4JL40-F1
#
_entry.id   AF-A0A7V4JL40-F1
#
_cell.length_a   1.000
_cell.length_b   1.000
_cell.length_c   1.000
_cell.angle_alpha   90.00
_cell.angle_beta   90.00
_cell.angle_gamma   90.00
#
_symmetry.space_group_name_H-M   'P 1'
#
loop_
_entity.id
_entity.type
_entity.pdbx_description
1 polymer ?
#
loop_
_entity_poly.entity_id
_entity_poly.type
_entity_poly.pdbx_seq_one_letter_code
_entity_poly.pdbx_strand_id
1 'polypeptide(L)'
;MKRAMIFLFLSIALTAMGQIDQRREIYIPEIPGYKTLKCDFHTHTVFSDGTVWPTVRVDEAWLDGLDVIAITDHVEYTPHQEIILNRNSSWGIARERAHQMGIILIRGAEISRKYPFGHFNCLFTSDNELLNRKDSMEAMTEALRQGAVFQWNHPGWQRPREIPVWEKEQTEVYSKKMMHLIEIVNETSYYPLAHQWAIEKNLGITANTDIHGPVYMNYGQKVHRPMTLVFAREKSEEAVKEALLAGRTAVYHMDTLMGKEEFLKPLFQQSLKIRTPVITIKGKQWIDVVLENVSDIPLMLSFKGGSDEYAEIGKGVYVPAHGSARLTVKGKQENYSGKRTYAIPCVVDNYYVAPRKGMNAVIEYTVIFEKK
;
A
#
# COMPACT_ATOMS: atom_id res chain seq x y z
N MET A 1 -74.34 9.92 -27.62
CA MET A 1 -73.02 10.47 -27.21
C MET A 1 -72.74 10.13 -25.75
N LYS A 2 -71.92 9.12 -25.46
CA LYS A 2 -71.12 9.01 -24.22
C LYS A 2 -69.90 8.15 -24.56
N ARG A 3 -68.76 8.80 -24.81
CA ARG A 3 -67.46 8.15 -25.01
C ARG A 3 -66.98 7.69 -23.63
N ALA A 4 -66.80 6.38 -23.45
CA ALA A 4 -66.16 5.83 -22.26
C ALA A 4 -64.65 6.09 -22.37
N MET A 5 -64.11 6.85 -21.42
CA MET A 5 -62.67 7.07 -21.26
C MET A 5 -62.07 5.82 -20.63
N ILE A 6 -61.22 5.11 -21.37
CA ILE A 6 -60.35 4.07 -20.84
C ILE A 6 -59.14 4.77 -20.24
N PHE A 7 -59.04 4.80 -18.91
CA PHE A 7 -57.79 5.15 -18.23
C PHE A 7 -56.93 3.89 -18.15
N LEU A 8 -55.95 3.79 -19.04
CA LEU A 8 -54.87 2.80 -18.95
C LEU A 8 -53.88 3.29 -17.89
N PHE A 9 -53.95 2.74 -16.68
CA PHE A 9 -52.91 2.89 -15.67
C PHE A 9 -51.67 2.14 -16.17
N LEU A 10 -50.73 2.87 -16.77
CA LEU A 10 -49.41 2.37 -17.08
C LEU A 10 -48.62 2.30 -15.76
N SER A 11 -48.66 1.14 -15.09
CA SER A 11 -47.76 0.84 -13.97
C SER A 11 -46.34 0.75 -14.50
N ILE A 12 -45.61 1.86 -14.48
CA ILE A 12 -44.16 1.87 -14.67
C ILE A 12 -43.59 1.14 -13.45
N ALA A 13 -43.29 -0.14 -13.62
CA ALA A 13 -42.38 -0.83 -12.73
C ALA A 13 -41.01 -0.16 -12.90
N LEU A 14 -40.76 0.87 -12.10
CA LEU A 14 -39.40 1.33 -11.84
C LEU A 14 -38.71 0.13 -11.19
N THR A 15 -38.01 -0.68 -11.98
CA THR A 15 -36.93 -1.49 -11.44
C THR A 15 -35.96 -0.49 -10.85
N ALA A 16 -36.01 -0.32 -9.53
CA ALA A 16 -34.89 0.24 -8.81
C ALA A 16 -33.71 -0.67 -9.13
N MET A 17 -32.91 -0.28 -10.12
CA MET A 17 -31.56 -0.81 -10.27
C MET A 17 -30.86 -0.35 -8.99
N GLY A 18 -30.91 -1.18 -7.96
CA GLY A 18 -30.11 -0.97 -6.76
C GLY A 18 -28.68 -0.73 -7.25
N GLN A 19 -28.06 0.33 -6.74
CA GLN A 19 -26.65 0.57 -7.00
C GLN A 19 -25.90 -0.64 -6.44
N ILE A 20 -25.42 -1.51 -7.34
CA ILE A 20 -24.61 -2.66 -6.94
C ILE A 20 -23.25 -2.07 -6.64
N ASP A 21 -22.95 -1.89 -5.36
CA ASP A 21 -21.62 -1.53 -4.91
C ASP A 21 -20.66 -2.64 -5.29
N GLN A 22 -19.70 -2.33 -6.17
CA GLN A 22 -18.67 -3.25 -6.60
C GLN A 22 -17.36 -2.92 -5.91
N ARG A 23 -16.87 -3.86 -5.12
CA ARG A 23 -15.53 -3.81 -4.55
C ARG A 23 -14.49 -3.94 -5.65
N ARG A 24 -13.56 -2.99 -5.71
CA ARG A 24 -12.35 -3.07 -6.53
C ARG A 24 -11.33 -3.93 -5.81
N GLU A 25 -11.26 -5.20 -6.18
CA GLU A 25 -10.20 -6.07 -5.65
C GLU A 25 -8.81 -5.58 -6.07
N ILE A 26 -7.86 -5.67 -5.15
CA ILE A 26 -6.43 -5.38 -5.38
C ILE A 26 -5.67 -6.70 -5.30
N TYR A 27 -5.18 -7.16 -6.44
CA TYR A 27 -4.44 -8.40 -6.62
C TYR A 27 -2.95 -8.16 -6.43
N ILE A 28 -2.50 -8.37 -5.19
CA ILE A 28 -1.08 -8.44 -4.83
C ILE A 28 -0.82 -9.83 -4.24
N PRO A 29 0.16 -10.58 -4.75
CA PRO A 29 0.42 -11.93 -4.27
C PRO A 29 0.75 -12.00 -2.77
N GLU A 30 0.44 -13.14 -2.18
CA GLU A 30 0.94 -13.53 -0.86
C GLU A 30 2.42 -13.90 -0.95
N ILE A 31 3.18 -13.58 0.10
CA ILE A 31 4.58 -14.01 0.24
C ILE A 31 4.64 -15.23 1.18
N PRO A 32 5.68 -16.08 1.09
CA PRO A 32 5.75 -17.29 1.92
C PRO A 32 5.58 -17.01 3.41
N GLY A 33 4.57 -17.64 4.02
CA GLY A 33 4.26 -17.52 5.44
C GLY A 33 3.38 -16.33 5.85
N TYR A 34 2.97 -15.46 4.90
CA TYR A 34 2.19 -14.26 5.22
C TYR A 34 1.06 -13.99 4.21
N LYS A 35 -0.07 -13.50 4.73
CA LYS A 35 -1.10 -12.77 3.99
C LYS A 35 -0.61 -11.35 3.70
N THR A 36 -0.83 -10.88 2.47
CA THR A 36 -0.59 -9.48 2.09
C THR A 36 -1.88 -8.67 2.28
N LEU A 37 -1.99 -7.97 3.39
CA LEU A 37 -3.18 -7.16 3.73
C LEU A 37 -3.00 -5.72 3.25
N LYS A 38 -4.03 -5.15 2.63
CA LYS A 38 -4.04 -3.77 2.12
C LYS A 38 -4.65 -2.85 3.17
N CYS A 39 -3.89 -1.88 3.65
CA CYS A 39 -4.23 -1.13 4.86
C CYS A 39 -4.12 0.39 4.67
N ASP A 40 -4.95 1.14 5.41
CA ASP A 40 -4.86 2.59 5.55
C ASP A 40 -5.03 2.99 7.03
N PHE A 41 -3.95 3.44 7.66
CA PHE A 41 -3.88 3.67 9.10
C PHE A 41 -4.02 5.13 9.52
N HIS A 42 -4.39 6.03 8.59
CA HIS A 42 -4.53 7.45 8.85
C HIS A 42 -5.73 8.01 8.09
N THR A 43 -6.87 8.14 8.78
CA THR A 43 -8.11 8.66 8.18
C THR A 43 -8.91 9.47 9.20
N HIS A 44 -9.64 10.49 8.73
CA HIS A 44 -10.40 11.41 9.56
C HIS A 44 -11.89 11.41 9.21
N THR A 45 -12.71 11.77 10.19
CA THR A 45 -14.16 11.86 10.09
C THR A 45 -14.63 13.20 10.64
N VAL A 46 -15.94 13.44 10.60
CA VAL A 46 -16.55 14.62 11.24
C VAL A 46 -16.27 14.74 12.75
N PHE A 47 -15.76 13.68 13.41
CA PHE A 47 -15.39 13.70 14.83
C PHE A 47 -14.01 14.34 15.10
N SER A 48 -13.26 14.73 14.07
CA SER A 48 -12.22 15.77 14.12
C SER A 48 -12.56 16.84 13.09
N ASP A 49 -11.78 16.92 12.02
CA ASP A 49 -11.83 17.89 10.94
C ASP A 49 -12.03 17.24 9.56
N GLY A 50 -12.33 15.94 9.53
CA GLY A 50 -12.90 15.29 8.37
C GLY A 50 -14.33 15.76 8.08
N THR A 51 -14.85 15.38 6.93
CA THR A 51 -16.16 15.83 6.42
C THR A 51 -17.14 14.70 6.13
N VAL A 52 -16.77 13.45 6.46
CA VAL A 52 -17.61 12.27 6.26
C VAL A 52 -17.97 11.57 7.58
N TRP A 53 -19.11 10.89 7.58
CA TRP A 53 -19.53 10.08 8.72
C TRP A 53 -18.63 8.84 8.89
N PRO A 54 -18.38 8.33 10.10
CA PRO A 54 -17.42 7.23 10.31
C PRO A 54 -17.67 5.96 9.49
N THR A 55 -18.93 5.60 9.24
CA THR A 55 -19.26 4.41 8.41
C THR A 55 -18.83 4.57 6.96
N VAL A 56 -18.76 5.80 6.45
CA VAL A 56 -18.30 6.09 5.08
C VAL A 56 -16.85 5.63 4.90
N ARG A 57 -15.99 5.76 5.92
CA ARG A 57 -14.60 5.27 5.85
C ARG A 57 -14.53 3.76 5.66
N VAL A 58 -15.46 3.03 6.27
CA VAL A 58 -15.57 1.57 6.09
C VAL A 58 -16.03 1.24 4.67
N ASP A 59 -17.04 1.95 4.17
CA ASP A 59 -17.58 1.73 2.83
C ASP A 59 -16.54 2.04 1.75
N GLU A 60 -15.80 3.15 1.89
CA GLU A 60 -14.70 3.52 1.01
C GLU A 60 -13.59 2.47 1.04
N ALA A 61 -13.19 2.02 2.23
CA ALA A 61 -12.19 0.97 2.39
C ALA A 61 -12.63 -0.34 1.71
N TRP A 62 -13.91 -0.70 1.85
CA TRP A 62 -14.45 -1.89 1.22
C TRP A 62 -14.48 -1.75 -0.31
N LEU A 63 -14.96 -0.62 -0.82
CA LEU A 63 -15.00 -0.31 -2.25
C LEU A 63 -13.61 -0.30 -2.88
N ASP A 64 -12.61 0.22 -2.17
CA ASP A 64 -11.23 0.31 -2.65
C ASP A 64 -10.41 -0.98 -2.49
N GLY A 65 -10.99 -2.04 -1.93
CA GLY A 65 -10.30 -3.34 -1.80
C GLY A 65 -9.38 -3.45 -0.58
N LEU A 66 -9.49 -2.55 0.40
CA LEU A 66 -8.72 -2.61 1.63
C LEU A 66 -9.22 -3.73 2.56
N ASP A 67 -8.31 -4.22 3.40
CA ASP A 67 -8.54 -5.25 4.41
C ASP A 67 -8.62 -4.67 5.82
N VAL A 68 -7.89 -3.58 6.07
CA VAL A 68 -7.72 -2.98 7.40
C VAL A 68 -7.75 -1.46 7.27
N ILE A 69 -8.46 -0.80 8.18
CA ILE A 69 -8.35 0.66 8.36
C ILE A 69 -8.20 1.04 9.82
N ALA A 70 -7.66 2.22 10.06
CA ALA A 70 -7.80 2.93 11.33
C ALA A 70 -8.49 4.28 11.09
N ILE A 71 -9.48 4.58 11.93
CA ILE A 71 -10.01 5.94 12.06
C ILE A 71 -9.21 6.60 13.18
N THR A 72 -8.46 7.63 12.83
CA THR A 72 -7.46 8.27 13.71
C THR A 72 -7.75 9.75 13.83
N ASP A 73 -9.01 10.09 14.14
CA ASP A 73 -9.40 11.47 14.40
C ASP A 73 -8.44 12.15 15.39
N HIS A 74 -8.18 13.44 15.17
CA HIS A 74 -7.33 14.25 16.02
C HIS A 74 -7.81 14.30 17.48
N VAL A 75 -6.87 14.16 18.41
CA VAL A 75 -7.14 14.28 19.86
C VAL A 75 -7.37 15.74 20.24
N GLU A 76 -6.52 16.65 19.75
CA GLU A 76 -6.48 18.07 20.16
C GLU A 76 -7.31 18.98 19.26
N TYR A 77 -7.46 18.63 17.97
CA TYR A 77 -8.14 19.45 16.99
C TYR A 77 -9.51 18.89 16.63
N THR A 78 -10.54 19.49 17.22
CA THR A 78 -11.92 19.02 17.11
C THR A 78 -12.82 20.20 16.75
N PRO A 79 -12.81 20.71 15.50
CA PRO A 79 -13.60 21.87 15.12
C PRO A 79 -15.12 21.68 15.25
N HIS A 80 -15.62 20.43 15.23
CA HIS A 80 -17.04 20.09 15.35
C HIS A 80 -17.41 19.59 16.77
N GLN A 81 -17.00 20.29 17.83
CA GLN A 81 -17.16 19.82 19.22
C GLN A 81 -18.61 19.51 19.61
N GLU A 82 -19.58 20.18 18.98
CA GLU A 82 -21.00 20.04 19.23
C GLU A 82 -21.58 18.65 18.92
N ILE A 83 -20.89 17.84 18.10
CA ILE A 83 -21.31 16.47 17.76
C ILE A 83 -20.44 15.38 18.42
N ILE A 84 -19.35 15.75 19.09
CA ILE A 84 -18.38 14.81 19.66
C ILE A 84 -18.83 14.41 21.07
N LEU A 85 -19.29 13.16 21.22
CA LEU A 85 -19.62 12.60 22.54
C LEU A 85 -18.35 12.29 23.36
N ASN A 86 -17.38 11.65 22.71
CA ASN A 86 -16.04 11.37 23.22
C ASN A 86 -15.11 10.93 22.06
N ARG A 87 -13.81 10.84 22.31
CA ARG A 87 -12.78 10.48 21.31
C ARG A 87 -12.78 9.01 20.84
N ASN A 88 -13.69 8.18 21.35
CA ASN A 88 -13.91 6.81 20.86
C ASN A 88 -15.14 6.69 19.95
N SER A 89 -15.89 7.78 19.75
CA SER A 89 -17.22 7.74 19.11
C SER A 89 -17.15 7.27 17.66
N SER A 90 -16.20 7.76 16.87
CA SER A 90 -16.07 7.43 15.45
C SER A 90 -15.79 5.94 15.23
N TRP A 91 -14.81 5.38 15.97
CA TRP A 91 -14.55 3.94 16.00
C TRP A 91 -15.79 3.15 16.45
N GLY A 92 -16.45 3.58 17.53
CA GLY A 92 -17.62 2.93 18.09
C GLY A 92 -18.81 2.86 17.13
N ILE A 93 -19.01 3.91 16.33
CA ILE A 93 -20.04 4.01 15.29
C ILE A 93 -19.70 3.09 14.10
N ALA A 94 -18.44 3.09 13.67
CA ALA A 94 -18.01 2.35 12.48
C ALA A 94 -17.86 0.83 12.71
N ARG A 95 -17.68 0.36 13.95
CA ARG A 95 -17.34 -1.03 14.27
C ARG A 95 -18.31 -2.08 13.70
N GLU A 96 -19.61 -1.81 13.77
CA GLU A 96 -20.63 -2.77 13.31
C GLU A 96 -20.61 -2.87 11.78
N ARG A 97 -20.46 -1.72 11.11
CA ARG A 97 -20.31 -1.69 9.65
C ARG A 97 -19.04 -2.38 9.20
N ALA A 98 -17.92 -2.18 9.91
CA ALA A 98 -16.65 -2.84 9.62
C ALA A 98 -16.76 -4.37 9.73
N HIS A 99 -17.40 -4.86 10.79
CA HIS A 99 -17.69 -6.27 10.98
C HIS A 99 -18.54 -6.84 9.82
N GLN A 100 -19.63 -6.16 9.45
CA GLN A 100 -20.49 -6.57 8.33
C GLN A 100 -19.75 -6.61 6.97
N MET A 101 -18.79 -5.72 6.77
CA MET A 101 -18.00 -5.61 5.54
C MET A 101 -16.74 -6.49 5.54
N GLY A 102 -16.42 -7.18 6.65
CA GLY A 102 -15.20 -7.96 6.77
C GLY A 102 -13.92 -7.11 6.76
N ILE A 103 -14.02 -5.86 7.21
CA ILE A 103 -12.91 -4.92 7.38
C ILE A 103 -12.44 -4.96 8.83
N ILE A 104 -11.14 -5.11 9.05
CA ILE A 104 -10.56 -4.97 10.39
C ILE A 104 -10.47 -3.47 10.70
N LEU A 105 -11.21 -3.02 11.71
CA LEU A 105 -11.22 -1.62 12.14
C LEU A 105 -10.39 -1.46 13.42
N ILE A 106 -9.17 -0.96 13.25
CA ILE A 106 -8.26 -0.66 14.36
C ILE A 106 -8.74 0.60 15.06
N ARG A 107 -8.85 0.55 16.39
CA ARG A 107 -9.02 1.76 17.19
C ARG A 107 -7.71 2.53 17.22
N GLY A 108 -7.76 3.82 16.92
CA GLY A 108 -6.62 4.70 17.09
C GLY A 108 -7.04 6.15 17.19
N ALA A 109 -6.06 7.02 17.39
CA ALA A 109 -6.23 8.47 17.38
C ALA A 109 -4.92 9.14 16.96
N GLU A 110 -5.02 10.37 16.48
CA GLU A 110 -3.86 11.18 16.16
C GLU A 110 -3.57 12.19 17.26
N ILE A 111 -2.39 12.09 17.88
CA ILE A 111 -1.85 13.13 18.74
C ILE A 111 -1.24 14.21 17.83
N SER A 112 -1.89 15.36 17.75
CA SER A 112 -1.59 16.44 16.81
C SER A 112 -1.03 17.66 17.53
N ARG A 113 0.29 17.80 17.45
CA ARG A 113 1.02 18.86 18.14
C ARG A 113 1.79 19.71 17.15
N LYS A 114 2.00 20.96 17.53
CA LYS A 114 2.85 21.85 16.76
C LYS A 114 4.27 21.27 16.66
N TYR A 115 4.96 21.63 15.59
CA TYR A 115 6.40 21.43 15.50
C TYR A 115 7.12 22.04 16.72
N PRO A 116 8.21 21.42 17.19
CA PRO A 116 8.93 20.29 16.57
C PRO A 116 8.36 18.87 16.85
N PHE A 117 7.40 18.71 17.77
CA PHE A 117 6.84 17.39 18.09
C PHE A 117 6.13 16.75 16.89
N GLY A 118 5.27 17.52 16.22
CA GLY A 118 4.52 17.04 15.05
C GLY A 118 3.37 16.11 15.45
N HIS A 119 3.07 15.17 14.56
CA HIS A 119 1.86 14.36 14.65
C HIS A 119 2.18 12.87 14.75
N PHE A 120 1.45 12.15 15.60
CA PHE A 120 1.64 10.72 15.80
C PHE A 120 0.31 9.99 15.87
N ASN A 121 0.12 8.98 15.02
CA ASN A 121 -0.96 8.02 15.20
C ASN A 121 -0.60 7.02 16.29
N CYS A 122 -1.53 6.86 17.23
CA CYS A 122 -1.52 5.83 18.25
C CYS A 122 -2.56 4.78 17.87
N LEU A 123 -2.11 3.66 17.31
CA LEU A 123 -2.97 2.57 16.85
C LEU A 123 -3.15 1.50 17.94
N PHE A 124 -4.24 0.73 17.89
CA PHE A 124 -4.58 -0.32 18.86
C PHE A 124 -4.71 0.19 20.30
N THR A 125 -5.25 1.40 20.45
CA THR A 125 -5.59 1.98 21.76
C THR A 125 -6.82 1.29 22.34
N SER A 126 -6.97 1.35 23.66
CA SER A 126 -8.15 0.83 24.38
C SER A 126 -9.12 1.93 24.79
N ASP A 127 -8.65 3.17 24.95
CA ASP A 127 -9.46 4.37 25.22
C ASP A 127 -8.76 5.65 24.75
N ASN A 128 -9.27 6.24 23.67
CA ASN A 128 -8.74 7.47 23.09
C ASN A 128 -9.01 8.71 23.95
N GLU A 129 -9.99 8.68 24.86
CA GLU A 129 -10.30 9.84 25.69
C GLU A 129 -9.16 10.15 26.67
N LEU A 130 -8.45 9.12 27.13
CA LEU A 130 -7.31 9.24 28.03
C LEU A 130 -6.07 9.88 27.37
N LEU A 131 -6.04 9.97 26.04
CA LEU A 131 -4.94 10.59 25.29
C LEU A 131 -4.98 12.11 25.30
N ASN A 132 -6.12 12.71 25.68
CA ASN A 132 -6.28 14.16 25.78
C ASN A 132 -5.52 14.74 26.98
N ARG A 133 -4.19 14.87 26.83
CA ARG A 133 -3.27 15.43 27.83
C ARG A 133 -2.72 16.76 27.36
N LYS A 134 -2.30 17.61 28.30
CA LYS A 134 -1.68 18.89 27.94
C LYS A 134 -0.28 18.68 27.36
N ASP A 135 0.49 17.79 27.97
CA ASP A 135 1.85 17.46 27.54
C ASP A 135 1.84 16.32 26.50
N SER A 136 2.64 16.49 25.44
CA SER A 136 2.70 15.54 24.32
C SER A 136 3.30 14.19 24.73
N MET A 137 4.32 14.20 25.60
CA MET A 137 4.96 12.98 26.08
C MET A 137 4.08 12.24 27.08
N GLU A 138 3.29 12.94 27.88
CA GLU A 138 2.24 12.33 28.72
C GLU A 138 1.18 11.62 27.87
N ALA A 139 0.72 12.24 26.77
CA ALA A 139 -0.22 11.62 25.85
C ALA A 139 0.35 10.34 25.21
N MET A 140 1.60 10.39 24.70
CA MET A 140 2.28 9.21 24.15
C MET A 140 2.52 8.13 25.22
N THR A 141 2.87 8.53 26.45
CA THR A 141 3.06 7.58 27.56
C THR A 141 1.76 6.89 27.92
N GLU A 142 0.64 7.60 27.88
CA GLU A 142 -0.68 6.99 28.10
C GLU A 142 -1.04 6.01 26.98
N ALA A 143 -0.83 6.36 25.71
CA ALA A 143 -0.99 5.42 24.60
C ALA A 143 -0.09 4.19 24.75
N LEU A 144 1.15 4.35 25.25
CA LEU A 144 2.08 3.24 25.48
C LEU A 144 1.53 2.29 26.56
N ARG A 145 0.92 2.82 27.63
CA ARG A 145 0.27 1.99 28.67
C ARG A 145 -0.88 1.15 28.12
N GLN A 146 -1.57 1.65 27.11
CA GLN A 146 -2.62 0.91 26.40
C GLN A 146 -2.06 -0.11 25.40
N GLY A 147 -0.74 -0.15 25.21
CA GLY A 147 -0.06 -1.04 24.27
C GLY A 147 -0.17 -0.58 22.81
N ALA A 148 -0.22 0.73 22.59
CA ALA A 148 -0.38 1.29 21.25
C ALA A 148 0.81 1.01 20.32
N VAL A 149 0.52 0.92 19.03
CA VAL A 149 1.54 0.96 17.96
C VAL A 149 1.63 2.38 17.44
N PHE A 150 2.80 3.00 17.61
CA PHE A 150 3.06 4.37 17.19
C PHE A 150 3.57 4.50 15.76
N GLN A 151 2.96 5.42 15.01
CA GLN A 151 3.42 5.90 13.72
C GLN A 151 3.75 7.40 13.82
N TRP A 152 4.91 7.82 13.31
CA TRP A 152 5.17 9.24 13.06
C TRP A 152 4.56 9.64 11.71
N ASN A 153 3.61 10.58 11.73
CA ASN A 153 2.85 10.98 10.55
C ASN A 153 3.56 12.07 9.75
N HIS A 154 3.38 12.03 8.43
CA HIS A 154 3.73 13.05 7.44
C HIS A 154 4.90 13.97 7.85
N PRO A 155 6.13 13.44 8.04
CA PRO A 155 7.22 14.11 8.76
C PRO A 155 7.72 15.40 8.08
N GLY A 156 7.37 15.62 6.81
CA GLY A 156 7.67 16.83 6.06
C GLY A 156 6.57 17.89 6.06
N TRP A 157 5.34 17.57 6.46
CA TRP A 157 4.18 18.46 6.36
C TRP A 157 4.40 19.79 7.13
N GLN A 158 3.99 20.94 6.58
CA GLN A 158 4.27 22.30 7.12
C GLN A 158 5.76 22.65 7.34
N ARG A 159 6.73 21.85 6.87
CA ARG A 159 8.14 22.27 6.80
C ARG A 159 8.42 22.99 5.47
N PRO A 160 9.41 23.90 5.43
CA PRO A 160 9.85 24.50 4.17
C PRO A 160 10.19 23.44 3.11
N ARG A 161 9.49 23.49 1.97
CA ARG A 161 9.62 22.52 0.86
C ARG A 161 9.31 21.07 1.24
N GLU A 162 8.54 20.85 2.30
CA GLU A 162 8.18 19.54 2.84
C GLU A 162 9.38 18.63 3.18
N ILE A 163 10.52 19.23 3.50
CA ILE A 163 11.73 18.47 3.87
C ILE A 163 11.63 18.14 5.36
N PRO A 164 11.53 16.85 5.75
CA PRO A 164 11.44 16.48 7.14
C PRO A 164 12.75 16.74 7.87
N VAL A 165 12.66 17.00 9.17
CA VAL A 165 13.81 17.21 10.07
C VAL A 165 13.67 16.29 11.28
N TRP A 166 14.73 15.56 11.62
CA TRP A 166 14.78 14.74 12.83
C TRP A 166 15.25 15.59 14.00
N GLU A 167 14.33 15.99 14.88
CA GLU A 167 14.62 16.88 16.00
C GLU A 167 14.87 16.09 17.30
N LYS A 168 15.07 16.80 18.42
CA LYS A 168 15.24 16.20 19.74
C LYS A 168 13.97 15.46 20.19
N GLU A 169 12.78 15.93 19.81
CA GLU A 169 11.50 15.32 20.14
C GLU A 169 11.37 13.93 19.48
N GLN A 170 11.70 13.80 18.19
CA GLN A 170 11.72 12.49 17.52
C GLN A 170 12.78 11.56 18.12
N THR A 171 13.93 12.11 18.51
CA THR A 171 14.97 11.35 19.24
C THR A 171 14.43 10.80 20.56
N GLU A 172 13.73 11.64 21.34
CA GLU A 172 13.14 11.24 22.62
C GLU A 172 12.08 10.15 22.43
N VAL A 173 11.10 10.36 21.55
CA VAL A 173 10.03 9.40 21.25
C VAL A 173 10.60 8.06 20.78
N TYR A 174 11.56 8.08 19.86
CA TYR A 174 12.25 6.87 19.37
C TYR A 174 13.02 6.15 20.49
N SER A 175 13.76 6.90 21.32
CA SER A 175 14.55 6.32 22.43
C SER A 175 13.68 5.61 23.47
N LYS A 176 12.44 6.08 23.65
CA LYS A 176 11.44 5.52 24.57
C LYS A 176 10.61 4.39 23.94
N LYS A 177 10.96 3.92 22.75
CA LYS A 177 10.21 2.88 22.00
C LYS A 177 8.77 3.29 21.71
N MET A 178 8.53 4.58 21.50
CA MET A 178 7.23 5.15 21.14
C MET A 178 7.16 5.53 19.66
N MET A 179 7.96 4.87 18.82
CA MET A 179 7.95 5.03 17.35
C MET A 179 8.30 3.68 16.73
N HIS A 180 7.30 3.00 16.17
CA HIS A 180 7.48 1.71 15.49
C HIS A 180 7.46 1.88 13.97
N LEU A 181 6.65 2.83 13.51
CA LEU A 181 6.39 3.12 12.10
C LEU A 181 6.72 4.58 11.80
N ILE A 182 7.11 4.85 10.57
CA ILE A 182 7.23 6.19 10.01
C ILE A 182 6.50 6.25 8.68
N GLU A 183 5.67 7.27 8.52
CA GLU A 183 4.94 7.49 7.28
C GLU A 183 5.88 8.11 6.24
N ILE A 184 6.17 7.35 5.19
CA ILE A 184 7.06 7.79 4.12
C ILE A 184 6.29 8.30 2.90
N VAL A 185 4.99 7.99 2.81
CA VAL A 185 4.07 8.56 1.84
C VAL A 185 2.80 8.98 2.57
N ASN A 186 2.44 10.25 2.48
CA ASN A 186 1.17 10.76 2.98
C ASN A 186 0.48 11.47 1.81
N GLU A 187 -0.79 11.13 1.55
CA GLU A 187 -1.52 11.55 0.36
C GLU A 187 -0.74 11.26 -0.95
N THR A 188 -0.11 12.29 -1.52
CA THR A 188 0.72 12.21 -2.74
C THR A 188 2.19 12.55 -2.49
N SER A 189 2.55 12.91 -1.26
CA SER A 189 3.90 13.35 -0.89
C SER A 189 4.74 12.16 -0.42
N TYR A 190 5.82 11.87 -1.15
CA TYR A 190 6.84 10.93 -0.75
C TYR A 190 8.00 11.64 -0.04
N TYR A 191 8.43 11.11 1.12
CA TYR A 191 9.51 11.64 1.97
C TYR A 191 10.77 10.76 1.94
N PRO A 192 11.73 10.97 1.00
CA PRO A 192 12.96 10.17 0.89
C PRO A 192 13.81 10.10 2.17
N LEU A 193 13.89 11.20 2.92
CA LEU A 193 14.65 11.24 4.18
C LEU A 193 13.99 10.39 5.28
N ALA A 194 12.66 10.37 5.34
CA ALA A 194 11.92 9.50 6.26
C ALA A 194 12.14 8.02 5.93
N HIS A 195 12.12 7.67 4.63
CA HIS A 195 12.47 6.33 4.17
C HIS A 195 13.91 5.95 4.55
N GLN A 196 14.87 6.87 4.41
CA GLN A 196 16.24 6.65 4.85
C GLN A 196 16.33 6.40 6.36
N TRP A 197 15.67 7.20 7.19
CA TRP A 197 15.65 7.01 8.64
C TRP A 197 14.99 5.70 9.05
N ALA A 198 13.94 5.27 8.34
CA ALA A 198 13.29 3.99 8.61
C ALA A 198 14.29 2.83 8.52
N ILE A 199 15.17 2.86 7.51
CA ILE A 199 16.24 1.87 7.34
C ILE A 199 17.26 1.99 8.47
N GLU A 200 17.78 3.19 8.72
CA GLU A 200 18.83 3.43 9.73
C GLU A 200 18.40 3.10 11.16
N LYS A 201 17.10 3.26 11.45
CA LYS A 201 16.51 3.07 12.78
C LYS A 201 15.66 1.80 12.89
N ASN A 202 15.66 0.96 11.85
CA ASN A 202 14.87 -0.26 11.78
C ASN A 202 13.39 -0.05 12.17
N LEU A 203 12.76 0.97 11.58
CA LEU A 203 11.34 1.24 11.71
C LEU A 203 10.58 0.57 10.55
N GLY A 204 9.31 0.22 10.78
CA GLY A 204 8.40 -0.07 9.68
C GLY A 204 8.09 1.21 8.90
N ILE A 205 7.76 1.05 7.62
CA ILE A 205 7.32 2.16 6.77
C ILE A 205 5.83 2.05 6.50
N THR A 206 5.15 3.18 6.39
CA THR A 206 3.73 3.24 6.05
C THR A 206 3.46 4.28 4.98
N ALA A 207 2.32 4.07 4.34
CA ALA A 207 1.68 5.01 3.45
C ALA A 207 0.19 5.03 3.73
N ASN A 208 -0.34 6.22 3.98
CA ASN A 208 -1.73 6.40 4.31
C ASN A 208 -2.30 7.61 3.60
N THR A 209 -3.62 7.70 3.63
CA THR A 209 -4.31 8.74 2.87
C THR A 209 -4.45 10.05 3.60
N ASP A 210 -4.43 10.04 4.94
CA ASP A 210 -4.75 11.20 5.77
C ASP A 210 -6.02 11.90 5.30
N ILE A 211 -7.00 11.08 4.90
CA ILE A 211 -8.13 11.57 4.14
C ILE A 211 -9.12 12.30 5.07
N HIS A 212 -9.47 13.52 4.68
CA HIS A 212 -10.46 14.35 5.39
C HIS A 212 -11.81 14.40 4.64
N GLY A 213 -11.77 14.43 3.30
CA GLY A 213 -12.95 14.40 2.42
C GLY A 213 -13.38 13.00 1.98
N PRO A 214 -14.36 12.88 1.08
CA PRO A 214 -14.64 11.62 0.39
C PRO A 214 -13.44 11.21 -0.49
N VAL A 215 -13.00 9.97 -0.39
CA VAL A 215 -11.81 9.43 -1.07
C VAL A 215 -11.86 9.63 -2.57
N TYR A 216 -13.04 9.43 -3.16
CA TYR A 216 -13.27 9.60 -4.59
C TYR A 216 -12.93 11.00 -5.09
N MET A 217 -13.17 12.04 -4.29
CA MET A 217 -12.88 13.42 -4.69
C MET A 217 -11.38 13.72 -4.71
N ASN A 218 -10.58 12.98 -3.94
CA ASN A 218 -9.14 13.15 -3.84
C ASN A 218 -8.38 12.32 -4.89
N TYR A 219 -8.80 11.09 -5.17
CA TYR A 219 -8.05 10.15 -6.02
C TYR A 219 -8.76 9.79 -7.34
N GLY A 220 -10.07 10.04 -7.46
CA GLY A 220 -10.87 9.66 -8.62
C GLY A 220 -10.91 8.14 -8.85
N GLN A 221 -11.17 7.73 -10.10
CA GLN A 221 -11.25 6.30 -10.47
C GLN A 221 -9.92 5.69 -10.92
N LYS A 222 -9.01 6.52 -11.44
CA LYS A 222 -7.81 6.05 -12.16
C LYS A 222 -6.59 5.90 -11.27
N VAL A 223 -6.57 6.58 -10.13
CA VAL A 223 -5.46 6.54 -9.18
C VAL A 223 -5.98 5.85 -7.92
N HIS A 224 -5.25 4.89 -7.41
CA HIS A 224 -5.56 4.30 -6.12
C HIS A 224 -5.00 5.19 -5.01
N ARG A 225 -5.66 5.19 -3.85
CA ARG A 225 -5.12 5.77 -2.61
C ARG A 225 -3.74 5.18 -2.28
N PRO A 226 -2.79 5.95 -1.70
CA PRO A 226 -1.64 5.36 -1.04
C PRO A 226 -2.11 4.36 0.01
N MET A 227 -1.40 3.25 0.14
CA MET A 227 -1.72 2.25 1.15
C MET A 227 -0.47 1.55 1.69
N THR A 228 -0.61 1.03 2.89
CA THR A 228 0.38 0.17 3.53
C THR A 228 0.02 -1.28 3.26
N LEU A 229 0.96 -2.04 2.73
CA LEU A 229 0.89 -3.49 2.69
C LEU A 229 1.45 -4.05 3.99
N VAL A 230 0.67 -4.87 4.69
CA VAL A 230 1.10 -5.55 5.91
C VAL A 230 1.21 -7.04 5.67
N PHE A 231 2.38 -7.61 5.97
CA PHE A 231 2.64 -9.05 5.85
C PHE A 231 2.32 -9.74 7.18
N ALA A 232 1.04 -10.06 7.37
CA ALA A 232 0.48 -10.67 8.57
C ALA A 232 0.39 -12.19 8.42
N ARG A 233 0.49 -12.96 9.51
CA ARG A 233 0.38 -14.43 9.43
C ARG A 233 -1.02 -14.91 9.04
N GLU A 234 -2.03 -14.10 9.33
CA GLU A 234 -3.43 -14.33 9.04
C GLU A 234 -4.19 -12.98 9.03
N LYS A 235 -5.46 -13.00 8.62
CA LYS A 235 -6.32 -11.80 8.62
C LYS A 235 -7.02 -11.64 9.98
N SER A 236 -6.28 -11.18 10.99
CA SER A 236 -6.78 -10.85 12.34
C SER A 236 -6.15 -9.55 12.85
N GLU A 237 -6.82 -8.85 13.77
CA GLU A 237 -6.32 -7.61 14.36
C GLU A 237 -4.98 -7.83 15.08
N GLU A 238 -4.86 -8.95 15.78
CA GLU A 238 -3.65 -9.35 16.53
C GLU A 238 -2.47 -9.61 15.59
N ALA A 239 -2.70 -10.32 14.48
CA ALA A 239 -1.66 -10.58 13.49
C ALA A 239 -1.21 -9.32 12.75
N VAL A 240 -2.12 -8.36 12.52
CA VAL A 240 -1.78 -7.03 11.99
C VAL A 240 -0.92 -6.28 13.00
N LYS A 241 -1.33 -6.24 14.27
CA LYS A 241 -0.56 -5.57 15.35
C LYS A 241 0.86 -6.13 15.45
N GLU A 242 1.00 -7.46 15.45
CA GLU A 242 2.30 -8.13 15.52
C GLU A 242 3.17 -7.81 14.29
N ALA A 243 2.59 -7.81 13.09
CA ALA A 243 3.31 -7.46 11.87
C ALA A 243 3.80 -6.00 11.85
N LEU A 244 2.98 -5.06 12.34
CA LEU A 244 3.36 -3.65 12.45
C LEU A 244 4.48 -3.45 13.47
N LEU A 245 4.41 -4.09 14.65
CA LEU A 245 5.48 -4.06 15.64
C LEU A 245 6.80 -4.64 15.12
N ALA A 246 6.73 -5.65 14.26
CA ALA A 246 7.89 -6.27 13.62
C ALA A 246 8.39 -5.51 12.37
N GLY A 247 7.72 -4.41 11.97
CA GLY A 247 8.06 -3.65 10.77
C GLY A 247 7.94 -4.46 9.47
N ARG A 248 7.02 -5.43 9.42
CA ARG A 248 6.75 -6.25 8.23
C ARG A 248 5.75 -5.54 7.32
N THR A 249 6.21 -4.43 6.76
CA THR A 249 5.40 -3.56 5.92
C THR A 249 6.09 -3.23 4.60
N ALA A 250 5.27 -2.88 3.61
CA ALA A 250 5.69 -2.19 2.39
C ALA A 250 4.67 -1.09 2.08
N VAL A 251 5.07 -0.11 1.27
CA VAL A 251 4.23 0.97 0.78
C VAL A 251 3.86 0.70 -0.67
N TYR A 252 2.59 0.88 -1.00
CA TYR A 252 2.10 0.90 -2.38
C TYR A 252 1.56 2.28 -2.73
N HIS A 253 2.25 2.96 -3.63
CA HIS A 253 1.91 4.31 -4.06
C HIS A 253 2.19 4.49 -5.55
N MET A 254 1.14 4.84 -6.30
CA MET A 254 1.17 4.84 -7.77
C MET A 254 1.69 3.49 -8.28
N ASP A 255 2.59 3.50 -9.26
CA ASP A 255 3.20 2.27 -9.78
C ASP A 255 4.38 1.77 -8.95
N THR A 256 4.60 2.26 -7.72
CA THR A 256 5.81 1.97 -6.93
C THR A 256 5.51 1.19 -5.67
N LEU A 257 6.33 0.16 -5.41
CA LEU A 257 6.45 -0.46 -4.10
C LEU A 257 7.69 0.05 -3.39
N MET A 258 7.62 0.25 -2.08
CA MET A 258 8.78 0.56 -1.24
C MET A 258 8.77 -0.34 -0.02
N GLY A 259 9.92 -0.87 0.41
CA GLY A 259 9.97 -1.85 1.50
C GLY A 259 11.29 -2.58 1.60
N LYS A 260 11.45 -3.37 2.67
CA LYS A 260 12.65 -4.20 2.86
C LYS A 260 12.75 -5.24 1.75
N GLU A 261 13.97 -5.49 1.26
CA GLU A 261 14.23 -6.46 0.20
C GLU A 261 13.67 -7.85 0.53
N GLU A 262 13.72 -8.25 1.80
CA GLU A 262 13.19 -9.53 2.29
C GLU A 262 11.69 -9.73 2.01
N PHE A 263 10.92 -8.65 1.84
CA PHE A 263 9.50 -8.72 1.48
C PHE A 263 9.25 -8.42 0.01
N LEU A 264 9.96 -7.45 -0.57
CA LEU A 264 9.78 -7.08 -1.98
C LEU A 264 10.24 -8.18 -2.94
N LYS A 265 11.29 -8.93 -2.59
CA LYS A 265 11.83 -10.00 -3.44
C LYS A 265 10.87 -11.18 -3.61
N PRO A 266 10.33 -11.80 -2.54
CA PRO A 266 9.32 -12.84 -2.71
C PRO A 266 8.05 -12.31 -3.38
N LEU A 267 7.66 -11.05 -3.15
CA LEU A 267 6.51 -10.46 -3.83
C LEU A 267 6.74 -10.39 -5.35
N PHE A 268 7.90 -9.88 -5.79
CA PHE A 268 8.28 -9.88 -7.21
C PHE A 268 8.27 -11.30 -7.81
N GLN A 269 8.83 -12.27 -7.10
CA GLN A 269 8.89 -13.67 -7.56
C GLN A 269 7.50 -14.28 -7.75
N GLN A 270 6.53 -13.89 -6.92
CA GLN A 270 5.14 -14.36 -7.05
C GLN A 270 4.34 -13.55 -8.08
N SER A 271 4.71 -12.29 -8.33
CA SER A 271 4.08 -11.43 -9.34
C SER A 271 4.49 -11.76 -10.77
N LEU A 272 5.74 -12.18 -11.00
CA LEU A 272 6.28 -12.44 -12.33
C LEU A 272 6.28 -13.94 -12.66
N LYS A 273 5.57 -14.33 -13.73
CA LYS A 273 5.60 -15.66 -14.32
C LYS A 273 6.33 -15.66 -15.67
N ILE A 274 7.22 -16.62 -15.86
CA ILE A 274 7.89 -16.83 -17.16
C ILE A 274 7.11 -17.92 -17.90
N ARG A 275 6.33 -17.54 -18.92
CA ARG A 275 5.45 -18.45 -19.65
C ARG A 275 6.20 -19.33 -20.65
N THR A 276 7.33 -18.87 -21.17
CA THR A 276 8.24 -19.64 -22.02
C THR A 276 9.60 -19.81 -21.34
N PRO A 277 9.67 -20.61 -20.26
CA PRO A 277 10.91 -20.77 -19.48
C PRO A 277 11.98 -21.55 -20.26
N VAL A 278 11.60 -22.24 -21.34
CA VAL A 278 12.50 -22.89 -22.28
C VAL A 278 12.17 -22.40 -23.69
N ILE A 279 13.16 -21.83 -24.38
CA ILE A 279 13.04 -21.38 -25.77
C ILE A 279 14.06 -22.11 -26.66
N THR A 280 13.74 -22.26 -27.94
CA THR A 280 14.65 -22.88 -28.92
C THR A 280 15.06 -21.87 -29.97
N ILE A 281 16.36 -21.65 -30.17
CA ILE A 281 16.92 -20.70 -31.14
C ILE A 281 17.69 -21.46 -32.22
N LYS A 282 17.32 -21.26 -33.49
CA LYS A 282 18.05 -21.76 -34.66
C LYS A 282 18.93 -20.68 -35.26
N GLY A 283 20.24 -20.88 -35.23
CA GLY A 283 21.21 -19.91 -35.75
C GLY A 283 21.06 -18.50 -35.14
N LYS A 284 20.83 -17.49 -36.00
CA LYS A 284 20.67 -16.07 -35.60
C LYS A 284 19.21 -15.62 -35.43
N GLN A 285 18.32 -16.56 -35.15
CA GLN A 285 16.89 -16.28 -34.97
C GLN A 285 16.63 -15.39 -33.75
N TRP A 286 15.56 -14.60 -33.83
CA TRP A 286 14.96 -13.88 -32.72
C TRP A 286 13.79 -14.70 -32.16
N ILE A 287 13.79 -14.94 -30.85
CA ILE A 287 12.74 -15.64 -30.12
C ILE A 287 12.38 -14.86 -28.87
N ASP A 288 11.10 -14.85 -28.51
CA ASP A 288 10.61 -14.15 -27.35
C ASP A 288 10.50 -15.05 -26.11
N VAL A 289 11.06 -14.60 -24.99
CA VAL A 289 10.70 -15.06 -23.65
C VAL A 289 9.50 -14.26 -23.18
N VAL A 290 8.38 -14.92 -22.88
CA VAL A 290 7.14 -14.28 -22.47
C VAL A 290 7.11 -14.16 -20.96
N LEU A 291 7.07 -12.91 -20.51
CA LEU A 291 6.96 -12.51 -19.12
C LEU A 291 5.53 -12.07 -18.84
N GLU A 292 4.88 -12.64 -17.85
CA GLU A 292 3.52 -12.30 -17.43
C GLU A 292 3.53 -11.77 -16.01
N ASN A 293 2.85 -10.66 -15.78
CA ASN A 293 2.60 -10.11 -14.46
C ASN A 293 1.19 -10.48 -14.02
N VAL A 294 1.06 -11.11 -12.86
CA VAL A 294 -0.23 -11.53 -12.29
C VAL A 294 -0.76 -10.60 -11.21
N SER A 295 -0.09 -9.47 -10.97
CA SER A 295 -0.46 -8.48 -9.97
C SER A 295 -0.96 -7.18 -10.60
N ASP A 296 -1.60 -6.35 -9.77
CA ASP A 296 -2.03 -4.99 -10.11
C ASP A 296 -0.87 -3.98 -10.19
N ILE A 297 0.35 -4.41 -9.85
CA ILE A 297 1.53 -3.55 -9.79
C ILE A 297 2.34 -3.80 -11.05
N PRO A 298 2.47 -2.82 -11.99
CA PRO A 298 3.29 -3.02 -13.17
C PRO A 298 4.75 -3.30 -12.79
N LEU A 299 5.50 -4.00 -13.65
CA LEU A 299 6.90 -4.31 -13.41
C LEU A 299 7.79 -3.56 -14.40
N MET A 300 8.69 -2.74 -13.88
CA MET A 300 9.67 -1.99 -14.67
C MET A 300 11.04 -2.66 -14.48
N LEU A 301 11.52 -3.37 -15.50
CA LEU A 301 12.71 -4.20 -15.38
C LEU A 301 13.84 -3.65 -16.24
N SER A 302 15.01 -3.42 -15.63
CA SER A 302 16.25 -3.03 -16.29
C SER A 302 17.28 -4.15 -16.18
N PHE A 303 17.72 -4.70 -17.31
CA PHE A 303 18.66 -5.83 -17.34
C PHE A 303 20.12 -5.36 -17.20
N LYS A 304 20.85 -6.01 -16.29
CA LYS A 304 22.28 -5.81 -16.02
C LYS A 304 23.04 -7.05 -16.49
N GLY A 305 23.11 -7.24 -17.81
CA GLY A 305 23.81 -8.37 -18.44
C GLY A 305 22.88 -9.26 -19.26
N GLY A 306 23.16 -10.57 -19.29
CA GLY A 306 22.34 -11.56 -19.99
C GLY A 306 22.62 -11.72 -21.49
N SER A 307 23.46 -10.86 -22.08
CA SER A 307 24.04 -11.05 -23.40
C SER A 307 25.44 -11.66 -23.29
N ASP A 308 25.75 -12.66 -24.10
CA ASP A 308 27.06 -13.31 -24.19
C ASP A 308 27.45 -13.53 -25.67
N GLU A 309 28.40 -14.43 -25.94
CA GLU A 309 28.80 -14.76 -27.31
C GLU A 309 27.76 -15.62 -28.08
N TYR A 310 26.75 -16.18 -27.41
CA TYR A 310 25.71 -17.04 -27.98
C TYR A 310 24.37 -16.35 -28.15
N ALA A 311 24.03 -15.43 -27.24
CA ALA A 311 22.78 -14.71 -27.25
C ALA A 311 22.92 -13.21 -26.97
N GLU A 312 21.95 -12.43 -27.44
CA GLU A 312 21.75 -11.02 -27.12
C GLU A 312 20.32 -10.80 -26.65
N ILE A 313 20.16 -9.94 -25.65
CA ILE A 313 18.86 -9.59 -25.08
C ILE A 313 18.68 -8.07 -25.02
N GLY A 314 17.43 -7.63 -24.95
CA GLY A 314 17.08 -6.23 -24.69
C GLY A 314 17.63 -5.71 -23.35
N LYS A 315 17.67 -4.39 -23.19
CA LYS A 315 18.19 -3.73 -21.97
C LYS A 315 17.17 -3.57 -20.85
N GLY A 316 15.88 -3.80 -21.14
CA GLY A 316 14.81 -3.70 -20.15
C GLY A 316 13.46 -4.07 -20.76
N VAL A 317 12.45 -4.17 -19.90
CA VAL A 317 11.08 -4.51 -20.29
C VAL A 317 10.09 -3.95 -19.27
N TYR A 318 8.98 -3.42 -19.78
CA TYR A 318 7.81 -3.04 -18.98
C TYR A 318 6.77 -4.16 -19.09
N VAL A 319 6.39 -4.76 -17.95
CA VAL A 319 5.31 -5.76 -17.89
C VAL A 319 4.09 -5.11 -17.25
N PRO A 320 3.02 -4.81 -18.01
CA PRO A 320 1.83 -4.16 -17.46
C PRO A 320 1.17 -5.00 -16.38
N ALA A 321 0.44 -4.36 -15.46
CA ALA A 321 -0.43 -5.03 -14.51
C ALA A 321 -1.37 -6.01 -15.23
N HIS A 322 -1.52 -7.23 -14.70
CA HIS A 322 -2.29 -8.32 -15.32
C HIS A 322 -1.98 -8.63 -16.80
N GLY A 323 -0.82 -8.21 -17.29
CA GLY A 323 -0.46 -8.30 -18.70
C GLY A 323 0.84 -9.06 -18.95
N SER A 324 1.19 -9.15 -20.22
CA SER A 324 2.40 -9.84 -20.66
C SER A 324 3.29 -8.94 -21.51
N ALA A 325 4.59 -9.17 -21.43
CA ALA A 325 5.59 -8.54 -22.26
C ALA A 325 6.54 -9.58 -22.84
N ARG A 326 7.19 -9.22 -23.95
CA ARG A 326 8.09 -10.10 -24.69
C ARG A 326 9.51 -9.60 -24.51
N LEU A 327 10.34 -10.40 -23.86
CA LEU A 327 11.78 -10.22 -23.83
C LEU A 327 12.37 -10.92 -25.04
N THR A 328 12.74 -10.15 -26.05
CA THR A 328 13.34 -10.74 -27.26
C THR A 328 14.79 -11.14 -27.02
N VAL A 329 15.11 -12.39 -27.38
CA VAL A 329 16.43 -13.02 -27.32
C VAL A 329 16.86 -13.34 -28.75
N LYS A 330 18.08 -12.93 -29.11
CA LYS A 330 18.66 -13.16 -30.45
C LYS A 330 19.83 -14.12 -30.35
N GLY A 331 19.82 -15.17 -31.17
CA GLY A 331 21.00 -16.03 -31.35
C GLY A 331 22.14 -15.29 -32.07
N LYS A 332 23.39 -15.59 -31.69
CA LYS A 332 24.60 -15.03 -32.31
C LYS A 332 25.41 -16.03 -33.13
N GLN A 333 25.21 -17.33 -32.91
CA GLN A 333 25.99 -18.41 -33.51
C GLN A 333 25.15 -19.24 -34.48
N GLU A 334 25.63 -19.48 -35.71
CA GLU A 334 24.91 -20.26 -36.73
C GLU A 334 25.06 -21.78 -36.58
N ASN A 335 26.24 -22.21 -36.11
CA ASN A 335 26.62 -23.62 -36.07
C ASN A 335 26.77 -24.17 -34.64
N TYR A 336 26.16 -23.50 -33.66
CA TYR A 336 26.17 -23.93 -32.27
C TYR A 336 24.93 -24.78 -31.95
N SER A 337 25.14 -25.85 -31.20
CA SER A 337 24.08 -26.65 -30.60
C SER A 337 24.39 -26.89 -29.13
N GLY A 338 23.40 -26.72 -28.26
CA GLY A 338 23.58 -26.92 -26.82
C GLY A 338 22.44 -26.34 -26.01
N LYS A 339 22.42 -26.66 -24.72
CA LYS A 339 21.45 -26.13 -23.75
C LYS A 339 22.17 -25.19 -22.80
N ARG A 340 21.65 -23.98 -22.60
CA ARG A 340 22.18 -23.00 -21.65
C ARG A 340 21.05 -22.42 -20.81
N THR A 341 21.28 -22.28 -19.51
CA THR A 341 20.38 -21.52 -18.63
C THR A 341 20.98 -20.16 -18.39
N TYR A 342 20.19 -19.12 -18.66
CA TYR A 342 20.53 -17.73 -18.42
C TYR A 342 19.90 -17.30 -17.10
N ALA A 343 20.73 -16.85 -16.16
CA ALA A 343 20.29 -16.13 -14.97
C ALA A 343 20.62 -14.66 -15.19
N ILE A 344 19.62 -13.87 -15.58
CA ILE A 344 19.80 -12.47 -15.96
C ILE A 344 19.66 -11.60 -14.71
N PRO A 345 20.74 -10.96 -14.25
CA PRO A 345 20.63 -9.95 -13.20
C PRO A 345 19.82 -8.77 -13.73
N CYS A 346 18.84 -8.31 -12.96
CA CYS A 346 18.02 -7.16 -13.30
C CYS A 346 17.78 -6.27 -12.09
N VAL A 347 17.36 -5.04 -12.36
CA VAL A 347 16.81 -4.12 -11.38
C VAL A 347 15.31 -4.03 -11.64
N VAL A 348 14.49 -4.22 -10.60
CA VAL A 348 13.07 -3.87 -10.61
C VAL A 348 12.98 -2.41 -10.21
N ASP A 349 12.91 -1.54 -11.21
CA ASP A 349 13.12 -0.09 -11.07
C ASP A 349 12.06 0.56 -10.18
N ASN A 350 10.85 0.02 -10.12
CA ASN A 350 9.74 0.53 -9.32
C ASN A 350 9.55 -0.19 -7.98
N TYR A 351 10.48 -1.05 -7.56
CA TYR A 351 10.49 -1.69 -6.24
C TYR A 351 11.64 -1.10 -5.43
N TYR A 352 11.38 -0.10 -4.59
CA TYR A 352 12.39 0.64 -3.85
C TYR A 352 12.76 -0.04 -2.53
N VAL A 353 14.02 -0.50 -2.43
CA VAL A 353 14.61 -1.03 -1.18
C VAL A 353 15.29 0.04 -0.33
N ALA A 354 15.51 1.22 -0.93
CA ALA A 354 16.01 2.43 -0.30
C ALA A 354 15.52 3.64 -1.11
N PRO A 355 15.75 4.89 -0.67
CA PRO A 355 15.21 6.04 -1.37
C PRO A 355 15.60 6.09 -2.85
N ARG A 356 14.59 5.91 -3.72
CA ARG A 356 14.74 5.91 -5.20
C ARG A 356 15.74 4.88 -5.72
N LYS A 357 15.93 3.77 -5.00
CA LYS A 357 16.84 2.69 -5.37
C LYS A 357 16.05 1.41 -5.62
N GLY A 358 15.94 1.03 -6.89
CA GLY A 358 15.30 -0.22 -7.32
C GLY A 358 15.92 -1.48 -6.72
N MET A 359 15.13 -2.53 -6.61
CA MET A 359 15.50 -3.81 -6.04
C MET A 359 16.26 -4.64 -7.07
N ASN A 360 17.36 -5.29 -6.68
CA ASN A 360 18.02 -6.26 -7.55
C ASN A 360 17.23 -7.58 -7.56
N ALA A 361 17.11 -8.19 -8.73
CA ALA A 361 16.49 -9.49 -8.92
C ALA A 361 17.23 -10.29 -10.01
N VAL A 362 16.80 -11.53 -10.20
CA VAL A 362 17.31 -12.42 -11.25
C VAL A 362 16.11 -13.06 -11.94
N ILE A 363 16.15 -13.10 -13.27
CA ILE A 363 15.18 -13.82 -14.10
C ILE A 363 15.91 -14.99 -14.76
N GLU A 364 15.34 -16.18 -14.66
CA GLU A 364 15.95 -17.40 -15.19
C GLU A 364 15.14 -18.00 -16.33
N TYR A 365 15.79 -18.29 -17.45
CA TYR A 365 15.21 -19.10 -18.54
C TYR A 365 16.29 -19.95 -19.20
N THR A 366 15.87 -20.96 -19.95
CA THR A 366 16.73 -21.86 -20.69
C THR A 366 16.61 -21.63 -22.20
N VAL A 367 17.73 -21.63 -22.89
CA VAL A 367 17.81 -21.65 -24.35
C VAL A 367 18.35 -23.00 -24.81
N ILE A 368 17.65 -23.63 -25.74
CA ILE A 368 18.12 -24.73 -26.56
C ILE A 368 18.58 -24.14 -27.88
N PHE A 369 19.88 -24.18 -28.15
CA PHE A 369 20.44 -23.78 -29.41
C PHE A 369 20.47 -24.96 -30.36
N GLU A 370 19.99 -24.74 -31.59
CA GLU A 370 20.04 -25.68 -32.68
C GLU A 370 20.81 -25.09 -33.85
N LYS A 371 21.55 -25.96 -34.54
CA LYS A 371 22.22 -25.59 -35.79
C LYS A 371 21.16 -25.22 -36.82
N LYS A 372 21.53 -24.30 -37.71
CA LYS A 372 20.67 -23.88 -38.81
C LYS A 372 20.37 -25.04 -39.77
#